data_AF-A0A933F6V6-F1
#
_entry.id   AF-A0A933F6V6-F1
#
_cell.length_a   1.000
_cell.length_b   1.000
_cell.length_c   1.000
_cell.angle_alpha   90.00
_cell.angle_beta   90.00
_cell.angle_gamma   90.00
#
_symmetry.space_group_name_H-M   'P 1'
#
loop_
_entity.id
_entity.type
_entity.pdbx_description
1 polymer ?
#
loop_
_entity_poly.entity_id
_entity_poly.type
_entity_poly.pdbx_seq_one_letter_code
_entity_poly.pdbx_strand_id
1 'polypeptide(L)'
;MRGLRPGVLSLLFLPLLLSLFRLPAHAATTVRESTSKAIEAKIALESSLERRLRSLLTEVLGSEDVLVIINADLRTEQEEKEAAEEVMPGVPAKENPAIPGALGASLTMVKRIQASIIVDKSTDESDIQLIRKVTGGLLGIAPNKQDSVTIEKMAFRKVKPLSAADFLTPQQLWKIPWLLTILAALVLLYAGFLRPFLGVGRQLAEILRSQAQNGQTPASKAEAPAVAAAASNLAAAHTNGAPKGIADEERPFSFIREEHLPKLAYLMRRGTPEHLAMVIHYLPPHIASRFLESQSDGVRTRVAHYLADVTELEEAAVREVEKWIKTRIDFLVGG
;
A
#
# COMPACT_ATOMS: atom_id res chain seq x y z
N MET A 1 -28.89 -16.39 -79.28
CA MET A 1 -27.59 -15.78 -78.90
C MET A 1 -27.29 -16.21 -77.47
N ARG A 2 -26.33 -17.12 -77.30
CA ARG A 2 -25.95 -17.73 -76.01
C ARG A 2 -24.94 -16.81 -75.30
N GLY A 3 -25.31 -16.34 -74.11
CA GLY A 3 -24.43 -15.58 -73.24
C GLY A 3 -23.61 -16.50 -72.33
N LEU A 4 -22.30 -16.53 -72.58
CA LEU A 4 -21.29 -16.98 -71.62
C LEU A 4 -21.26 -16.01 -70.44
N ARG A 5 -21.21 -16.52 -69.20
CA ARG A 5 -20.63 -15.79 -68.07
C ARG A 5 -19.46 -16.58 -67.47
N PRO A 6 -18.29 -15.93 -67.27
CA PRO A 6 -17.06 -16.54 -66.80
C PRO A 6 -16.89 -16.44 -65.27
N GLY A 7 -15.94 -17.21 -64.74
CA GLY A 7 -15.07 -16.71 -63.66
C GLY A 7 -15.20 -17.39 -62.30
N VAL A 8 -14.93 -18.70 -62.23
CA VAL A 8 -14.45 -19.33 -60.99
C VAL A 8 -12.93 -19.44 -61.14
N LEU A 9 -12.16 -18.57 -60.47
CA LEU A 9 -10.71 -18.72 -60.43
C LEU A 9 -10.12 -18.23 -59.10
N SER A 10 -9.31 -19.11 -58.52
CA SER A 10 -8.22 -18.83 -57.58
C SER A 10 -8.58 -18.40 -56.15
N LEU A 11 -8.82 -19.40 -55.31
CA LEU A 11 -8.79 -19.27 -53.85
C LEU A 11 -7.99 -20.45 -53.28
N LEU A 12 -6.68 -20.48 -53.53
CA LEU A 12 -5.74 -21.46 -52.98
C LEU A 12 -4.33 -20.95 -53.30
N PHE A 13 -3.72 -20.14 -52.43
CA PHE A 13 -2.25 -19.93 -52.26
C PHE A 13 -2.03 -18.69 -51.38
N LEU A 14 -2.31 -18.77 -50.07
CA LEU A 14 -1.79 -17.78 -49.11
C LEU A 14 -1.69 -18.28 -47.64
N PRO A 15 -0.95 -19.37 -47.35
CA PRO A 15 -0.43 -19.52 -45.98
C PRO A 15 1.04 -19.98 -45.95
N LEU A 16 1.96 -19.24 -46.59
CA LEU A 16 3.40 -19.57 -46.50
C LEU A 16 4.34 -18.38 -46.22
N LEU A 17 3.82 -17.16 -46.03
CA LEU A 17 4.66 -15.97 -45.85
C LEU A 17 4.60 -15.36 -44.42
N LEU A 18 4.18 -16.14 -43.43
CA LEU A 18 3.97 -15.67 -42.04
C LEU A 18 4.74 -16.48 -40.98
N SER A 19 5.81 -17.19 -41.38
CA SER A 19 6.67 -17.98 -40.47
C SER A 19 8.08 -17.42 -40.27
N LEU A 20 8.44 -16.30 -40.90
CA LEU A 20 9.81 -15.74 -40.88
C LEU A 20 10.05 -14.58 -39.88
N PHE A 21 9.08 -14.25 -39.03
CA PHE A 21 9.22 -13.20 -38.01
C PHE A 21 9.17 -13.78 -36.59
N ARG A 22 10.08 -14.71 -36.27
CA ARG A 22 10.40 -15.06 -34.87
C ARG A 22 11.63 -14.28 -34.43
N LEU A 23 11.42 -13.06 -33.95
CA LEU A 23 12.44 -12.28 -33.25
C LEU A 23 12.78 -12.94 -31.90
N PRO A 24 14.07 -13.01 -31.50
CA PRO A 24 14.49 -13.54 -30.22
C PRO A 24 14.14 -12.56 -29.08
N ALA A 25 13.03 -12.80 -28.37
CA ALA A 25 12.53 -11.97 -27.28
C ALA A 25 13.19 -12.24 -25.89
N HIS A 26 14.47 -12.65 -25.83
CA HIS A 26 15.07 -13.21 -24.60
C HIS A 26 16.17 -12.38 -23.91
N ALA A 27 16.38 -11.11 -24.27
CA ALA A 27 17.49 -10.32 -23.70
C ALA A 27 17.09 -9.10 -22.82
N ALA A 28 15.81 -8.83 -22.59
CA ALA A 28 15.38 -7.57 -21.95
C ALA A 28 15.11 -7.62 -20.43
N THR A 29 15.25 -8.77 -19.76
CA THR A 29 14.80 -8.93 -18.36
C THR A 29 15.84 -8.60 -17.29
N THR A 30 17.12 -8.48 -17.61
CA THR A 30 18.17 -8.26 -16.59
C THR A 30 18.42 -6.78 -16.24
N VAL A 31 18.01 -5.83 -17.10
CA VAL A 31 18.24 -4.38 -16.87
C VAL A 31 17.28 -3.78 -15.83
N ARG A 32 16.14 -4.43 -15.57
CA ARG A 32 15.11 -3.88 -14.67
C ARG A 32 15.41 -4.07 -13.18
N GLU A 33 16.26 -5.03 -12.81
CA GLU A 33 16.57 -5.33 -11.40
C GLU A 33 17.66 -4.42 -10.81
N SER A 34 18.63 -3.98 -11.61
CA SER A 34 19.67 -3.05 -11.13
C SER A 34 19.13 -1.66 -10.86
N THR A 35 18.16 -1.20 -11.67
CA THR A 35 17.54 0.12 -11.52
C THR A 35 16.66 0.21 -10.26
N SER A 36 15.94 -0.85 -9.89
CA SER A 36 15.12 -0.84 -8.67
C SER A 36 15.96 -0.73 -7.40
N LYS A 37 17.07 -1.49 -7.31
CA LYS A 37 17.99 -1.42 -6.17
C LYS A 37 18.66 -0.05 -6.02
N ALA A 38 19.01 0.58 -7.14
CA ALA A 38 19.58 1.94 -7.13
C ALA A 38 18.58 2.99 -6.64
N ILE A 39 17.31 2.87 -7.04
CA ILE A 39 16.23 3.76 -6.58
C ILE A 39 15.97 3.55 -5.08
N GLU A 40 15.91 2.30 -4.62
CA GLU A 40 15.72 1.99 -3.20
C GLU A 40 16.85 2.55 -2.34
N ALA A 41 18.11 2.40 -2.78
CA ALA A 41 19.27 2.96 -2.11
C ALA A 41 19.23 4.50 -2.07
N LYS A 42 18.78 5.15 -3.17
CA LYS A 42 18.59 6.62 -3.22
C LYS A 42 17.57 7.08 -2.19
N ILE A 43 16.39 6.46 -2.17
CA ILE A 43 15.30 6.81 -1.24
C ILE A 43 15.73 6.58 0.22
N ALA A 44 16.42 5.46 0.49
CA ALA A 44 16.93 5.16 1.82
C ALA A 44 17.94 6.22 2.29
N LEU A 45 18.84 6.66 1.41
CA LEU A 45 19.80 7.72 1.71
C LEU A 45 19.11 9.06 1.98
N GLU A 46 18.22 9.49 1.09
CA GLU A 46 17.47 10.76 1.21
C GLU A 46 16.70 10.82 2.53
N SER A 47 15.93 9.77 2.82
CA SER A 47 15.14 9.70 4.05
C SER A 47 16.00 9.65 5.32
N SER A 48 17.17 9.00 5.27
CA SER A 48 18.09 8.96 6.42
C SER A 48 18.70 10.34 6.72
N LEU A 49 19.10 11.08 5.68
CA LEU A 49 19.63 12.43 5.80
C LEU A 49 18.54 13.41 6.24
N GLU A 50 17.32 13.27 5.71
CA GLU A 50 16.18 14.12 6.04
C GLU A 50 15.85 14.01 7.52
N ARG A 51 15.69 12.77 8.03
CA ARG A 51 15.38 12.53 9.45
C ARG A 51 16.47 13.07 10.37
N ARG A 52 17.74 12.86 10.02
CA ARG A 52 18.87 13.34 10.83
C ARG A 52 18.95 14.86 10.84
N LEU A 53 18.80 15.50 9.68
CA LEU A 53 18.82 16.95 9.57
C LEU A 53 17.62 17.57 10.30
N ARG A 54 16.41 17.02 10.10
CA ARG A 54 15.20 17.47 10.81
C ARG A 54 15.36 17.38 12.32
N SER A 55 15.82 16.24 12.84
CA SER A 55 16.03 16.05 14.28
C SER A 55 17.02 17.08 14.86
N LEU A 56 18.11 17.36 14.15
CA LEU A 56 19.08 18.35 14.59
C LEU A 56 18.55 19.79 14.49
N LEU A 57 17.81 20.11 13.44
CA LEU A 57 17.22 21.45 13.29
C LEU A 57 16.14 21.71 14.34
N THR A 58 15.30 20.72 14.65
CA THR A 58 14.31 20.83 15.73
C THR A 58 14.96 21.01 17.09
N GLU A 59 16.06 20.29 17.38
CA GLU A 59 16.81 20.44 18.63
C GLU A 59 17.45 21.84 18.75
N VAL A 60 18.02 22.34 17.67
CA VAL A 60 18.72 23.64 17.65
C VAL A 60 17.74 24.82 17.69
N LEU A 61 16.61 24.74 16.98
CA LEU A 61 15.64 25.83 16.88
C LEU A 61 14.58 25.79 17.97
N GLY A 62 14.42 24.66 18.67
CA GLY A 62 13.35 24.48 19.65
C GLY A 62 11.94 24.56 19.05
N SER A 63 11.81 24.41 17.72
CA SER A 63 10.53 24.45 17.03
C SER A 63 10.40 23.26 16.06
N GLU A 64 9.18 22.73 15.97
CA GLU A 64 8.84 21.64 15.05
C GLU A 64 8.44 22.15 13.65
N ASP A 65 8.37 23.47 13.49
CA ASP A 65 7.97 24.18 12.27
C ASP A 65 9.12 24.25 11.25
N VAL A 66 9.66 23.10 10.86
CA VAL A 66 10.72 22.99 9.85
C VAL A 66 10.41 21.85 8.89
N LEU A 67 10.39 22.14 7.59
CA LEU A 67 10.25 21.16 6.53
C LEU A 67 11.59 21.03 5.80
N VAL A 68 12.11 19.81 5.73
CA VAL A 68 13.39 19.50 5.11
C VAL A 68 13.12 18.60 3.91
N ILE A 69 13.63 18.96 2.75
CA ILE A 69 13.56 18.16 1.53
C ILE A 69 14.98 17.94 1.05
N ILE A 70 15.39 16.69 0.89
CA ILE A 70 16.73 16.32 0.43
C ILE A 70 16.60 15.52 -0.87
N ASN A 71 17.34 15.95 -1.89
CA ASN A 71 17.50 15.22 -3.13
C ASN A 71 18.98 14.84 -3.30
N ALA A 72 19.25 13.54 -3.41
CA ALA A 72 20.60 13.02 -3.58
C ALA A 72 20.74 12.35 -4.95
N ASP A 73 21.66 12.82 -5.76
CA ASP A 73 22.00 12.16 -7.02
C ASP A 73 23.14 11.17 -6.79
N LEU A 74 22.86 9.88 -6.97
CA LEU A 74 23.87 8.83 -6.92
C LEU A 74 24.50 8.65 -8.30
N ARG A 75 25.82 8.46 -8.37
CA ARG A 75 26.46 7.98 -9.60
C ARG A 75 26.01 6.54 -9.85
N THR A 76 25.53 6.27 -11.06
CA THR A 76 25.25 4.90 -11.50
C THR A 76 26.53 4.28 -12.05
N GLU A 77 26.69 2.97 -11.87
CA GLU A 77 27.87 2.22 -12.35
C GLU A 77 28.11 2.35 -13.87
N GLN A 78 27.08 2.76 -14.62
CA GLN A 78 27.17 2.99 -16.06
C GLN A 78 27.96 4.26 -16.40
N GLU A 79 27.81 5.34 -15.61
CA GLU A 79 28.62 6.56 -15.78
C GLU A 79 30.10 6.32 -15.44
N GLU A 80 30.39 5.41 -14.50
CA GLU A 80 31.78 5.05 -14.16
C GLU A 80 32.48 4.30 -15.29
N LYS A 81 31.75 3.44 -16.01
CA LYS A 81 32.30 2.71 -17.17
C LYS A 81 32.56 3.65 -18.33
N GLU A 82 31.64 4.55 -18.63
CA GLU A 82 31.82 5.54 -19.71
C GLU A 82 33.00 6.49 -19.39
N ALA A 83 33.14 6.93 -18.14
CA ALA A 83 34.27 7.76 -17.73
C ALA A 83 35.62 7.00 -17.76
N ALA A 84 35.62 5.68 -17.56
CA ALA A 84 36.81 4.85 -17.69
C ALA A 84 37.17 4.55 -19.16
N GLU A 85 36.17 4.47 -20.05
CA GLU A 85 36.35 4.16 -21.46
C GLU A 85 36.73 5.40 -22.31
N GLU A 86 36.47 6.61 -21.80
CA GLU A 86 36.94 7.87 -22.41
C GLU A 86 38.44 8.17 -22.17
N VAL A 87 39.14 7.31 -21.40
CA VAL A 87 40.61 7.43 -21.24
C VAL A 87 41.30 6.88 -22.48
N MET A 88 42.00 7.78 -23.19
CA MET A 88 42.57 7.56 -24.52
C MET A 88 43.32 6.22 -24.68
N PRO A 89 43.09 5.49 -25.79
CA PRO A 89 43.75 4.23 -26.06
C PRO A 89 45.25 4.46 -26.26
N GLY A 90 46.07 4.01 -25.30
CA GLY A 90 47.53 4.03 -25.47
C GLY A 90 48.37 4.22 -24.20
N VAL A 91 47.77 4.51 -23.05
CA VAL A 91 48.51 4.52 -21.78
C VAL A 91 48.08 3.29 -20.97
N PRO A 92 49.00 2.33 -20.69
CA PRO A 92 48.67 1.18 -19.86
C PRO A 92 48.17 1.69 -18.50
N ALA A 93 46.93 1.32 -18.17
CA ALA A 93 46.34 1.61 -16.88
C ALA A 93 47.27 1.04 -15.82
N LYS A 94 47.89 1.93 -15.04
CA LYS A 94 48.71 1.56 -13.89
C LYS A 94 47.74 1.01 -12.85
N GLU A 95 47.45 -0.28 -12.93
CA GLU A 95 46.78 -1.03 -11.89
C GLU A 95 47.53 -0.72 -10.59
N ASN A 96 46.82 -0.09 -9.65
CA ASN A 96 47.36 0.25 -8.36
C ASN A 96 46.86 -0.85 -7.40
N PRO A 97 47.61 -1.95 -7.18
CA PRO A 97 47.12 -3.14 -6.47
C PRO A 97 47.03 -2.96 -4.95
N ALA A 98 46.88 -1.73 -4.44
CA ALA A 98 47.02 -1.42 -3.03
C ALA A 98 45.75 -0.85 -2.37
N ILE A 99 44.55 -1.31 -2.77
CA ILE A 99 43.34 -1.14 -1.94
C ILE A 99 42.75 -2.51 -1.62
N PRO A 100 43.20 -3.16 -0.52
CA PRO A 100 42.57 -4.37 -0.03
C PRO A 100 41.23 -4.01 0.62
N GLY A 101 40.12 -4.31 -0.06
CA GLY A 101 38.78 -4.05 0.49
C GLY A 101 37.59 -4.18 -0.46
N ALA A 102 37.73 -4.86 -1.61
CA ALA A 102 36.63 -5.14 -2.54
C ALA A 102 35.70 -6.27 -2.04
N LEU A 103 35.16 -6.11 -0.84
CA LEU A 103 34.13 -6.97 -0.25
C LEU A 103 32.99 -6.10 0.28
N GLY A 104 31.97 -5.92 -0.56
CA GLY A 104 30.57 -5.95 -0.11
C GLY A 104 30.01 -4.72 0.61
N ALA A 105 29.95 -3.58 -0.06
CA ALA A 105 28.82 -2.65 -0.01
C ALA A 105 29.16 -1.46 -0.90
N SER A 106 28.39 -1.29 -1.97
CA SER A 106 28.33 -0.10 -2.80
C SER A 106 28.17 1.16 -1.94
N LEU A 107 29.29 1.77 -1.54
CA LEU A 107 29.35 3.17 -1.15
C LEU A 107 29.12 3.96 -2.44
N THR A 108 27.86 4.02 -2.89
CA THR A 108 27.45 4.81 -4.03
C THR A 108 27.91 6.24 -3.77
N MET A 109 28.91 6.66 -4.54
CA MET A 109 29.53 7.96 -4.39
C MET A 109 28.49 9.00 -4.77
N VAL A 110 27.91 9.66 -3.75
CA VAL A 110 26.91 10.70 -3.93
C VAL A 110 27.52 11.79 -4.81
N LYS A 111 26.94 12.01 -5.99
CA LYS A 111 27.41 12.97 -7.00
C LYS A 111 27.12 14.39 -6.54
N ARG A 112 25.89 14.60 -6.05
CA ARG A 112 25.36 15.90 -5.66
C ARG A 112 24.29 15.73 -4.60
N ILE A 113 24.30 16.61 -3.61
CA ILE A 113 23.26 16.74 -2.59
C ILE A 113 22.63 18.12 -2.72
N GLN A 114 21.30 18.16 -2.87
CA GLN A 114 20.52 19.39 -2.80
C GLN A 114 19.61 19.32 -1.58
N ALA A 115 19.74 20.28 -0.68
CA ALA A 115 18.88 20.40 0.48
C ALA A 115 18.05 21.69 0.36
N SER A 116 16.72 21.53 0.36
CA SER A 116 15.78 22.65 0.48
C SER A 116 15.18 22.62 1.88
N ILE A 117 15.46 23.68 2.66
CA ILE A 117 14.97 23.82 4.02
C ILE A 117 13.97 24.96 4.04
N ILE A 118 12.78 24.65 4.50
CA ILE A 118 11.68 25.58 4.61
C ILE A 118 11.45 25.86 6.09
N VAL A 119 11.52 27.14 6.48
CA VAL A 119 11.40 27.62 7.86
C VAL A 119 10.26 28.62 8.00
N ASP A 120 9.76 28.81 9.22
CA ASP A 120 8.69 29.77 9.47
C ASP A 120 9.15 31.20 9.16
N LYS A 121 8.21 32.05 8.74
CA LYS A 121 8.49 33.46 8.46
C LYS A 121 8.92 34.22 9.74
N SER A 122 8.56 33.71 10.91
CA SER A 122 8.91 34.29 12.21
C SER A 122 10.36 34.04 12.64
N THR A 123 11.11 33.18 11.94
CA THR A 123 12.49 32.83 12.30
C THR A 123 13.47 33.98 12.04
N ASP A 124 14.29 34.28 13.05
CA ASP A 124 15.29 35.34 13.00
C ASP A 124 16.43 35.03 12.01
N GLU A 125 17.10 36.07 11.53
CA GLU A 125 18.20 35.91 10.55
C GLU A 125 19.44 35.26 11.16
N SER A 126 19.66 35.40 12.47
CA SER A 126 20.70 34.68 13.22
C SER A 126 20.51 33.17 13.13
N ASP A 127 19.26 32.73 13.25
CA ASP A 127 18.90 31.32 13.26
C ASP A 127 19.07 30.74 11.85
N ILE A 128 18.78 31.51 10.79
CA ILE A 128 19.06 31.08 9.41
C ILE A 128 20.55 30.84 9.19
N GLN A 129 21.43 31.70 9.72
CA GLN A 129 22.87 31.50 9.61
C GLN A 129 23.31 30.24 10.36
N LEU A 130 22.70 29.98 11.53
CA LEU A 130 22.95 28.76 12.30
C LEU A 130 22.48 27.51 11.54
N ILE A 131 21.27 27.52 10.98
CA ILE A 131 20.72 26.45 10.14
C ILE A 131 21.66 26.19 8.95
N ARG A 132 22.12 27.23 8.26
CA ARG A 132 23.08 27.12 7.15
C ARG A 132 24.38 26.46 7.60
N LYS A 133 24.92 26.84 8.75
CA LYS A 133 26.16 26.28 9.31
C LYS A 133 26.00 24.82 9.72
N VAL A 134 24.92 24.49 10.42
CA VAL A 134 24.61 23.12 10.87
C VAL A 134 24.37 22.20 9.67
N THR A 135 23.60 22.68 8.68
CA THR A 135 23.33 21.93 7.45
C THR A 135 24.60 21.71 6.63
N GLY A 136 25.42 22.75 6.47
CA GLY A 136 26.72 22.66 5.79
C GLY A 136 27.66 21.65 6.47
N GLY A 137 27.69 21.65 7.80
CA GLY A 137 28.48 20.70 8.59
C GLY A 137 27.97 19.26 8.50
N LEU A 138 26.65 19.05 8.51
CA LEU A 138 26.05 17.72 8.48
C LEU A 138 26.14 17.06 7.11
N LEU A 139 25.87 17.81 6.05
CA LEU A 139 25.90 17.29 4.67
C LEU A 139 27.33 17.23 4.10
N GLY A 140 28.32 17.79 4.81
CA GLY A 140 29.71 17.82 4.34
C GLY A 140 29.88 18.63 3.05
N ILE A 141 29.10 19.69 2.90
CA ILE A 141 29.09 20.52 1.70
C ILE A 141 30.42 21.27 1.63
N ALA A 142 31.26 20.84 0.69
CA ALA A 142 32.48 21.57 0.36
C ALA A 142 32.13 22.64 -0.68
N PRO A 143 32.71 23.85 -0.61
CA PRO A 143 32.47 24.93 -1.58
C PRO A 143 32.85 24.55 -3.03
N ASN A 144 33.59 23.44 -3.20
CA ASN A 144 34.03 22.94 -4.51
C ASN A 144 33.08 21.90 -5.12
N LYS A 145 32.06 21.44 -4.38
CA LYS A 145 31.06 20.49 -4.90
C LYS A 145 29.83 21.24 -5.42
N GLN A 146 29.12 20.66 -6.39
CA GLN A 146 27.87 21.20 -6.94
C GLN A 146 26.68 21.10 -5.96
N ASP A 147 26.96 21.00 -4.66
CA ASP A 147 25.96 20.83 -3.62
C ASP A 147 25.35 22.21 -3.30
N SER A 148 24.02 22.26 -3.18
CA SER A 148 23.30 23.51 -2.91
C SER A 148 22.38 23.37 -1.70
N VAL A 149 22.37 24.42 -0.87
CA VAL A 149 21.44 24.56 0.26
C VAL A 149 20.61 25.80 0.03
N THR A 150 19.32 25.59 -0.20
CA THR A 150 18.34 26.67 -0.34
C THR A 150 17.53 26.74 0.94
N ILE A 151 17.47 27.91 1.56
CA ILE A 151 16.65 28.16 2.75
C ILE A 151 15.55 29.13 2.35
N GLU A 152 14.31 28.69 2.45
CA GLU A 152 13.13 29.48 2.10
C GLU A 152 12.29 29.76 3.36
N LYS A 153 11.93 31.03 3.56
CA LYS A 153 11.04 31.47 4.63
C LYS A 153 9.59 31.43 4.12
N MET A 154 8.74 30.61 4.72
CA MET A 154 7.30 30.61 4.44
C MET A 154 6.47 30.62 5.71
N ALA A 155 5.26 31.19 5.65
CA ALA A 155 4.36 31.16 6.79
C ALA A 155 3.66 29.80 6.85
N PHE A 156 4.04 28.96 7.81
CA PHE A 156 3.34 27.70 8.01
C PHE A 156 1.90 27.97 8.43
N ARG A 157 0.95 27.28 7.77
CA ARG A 157 -0.43 27.24 8.24
C ARG A 157 -0.48 26.37 9.48
N LYS A 158 -0.19 26.96 10.64
CA LYS A 158 -0.44 26.33 11.94
C LYS A 158 -1.92 26.00 11.96
N VAL A 159 -2.24 24.71 11.97
CA VAL A 159 -3.61 24.25 12.23
C VAL A 159 -4.00 24.91 13.55
N LYS A 160 -4.90 25.89 13.49
CA LYS A 160 -5.36 26.58 14.69
C LYS A 160 -5.87 25.48 15.63
N PRO A 161 -5.28 25.30 16.83
CA PRO A 161 -5.82 24.35 17.78
C PRO A 161 -7.28 24.77 17.98
N LEU A 162 -8.21 23.81 17.84
CA LEU A 162 -9.65 24.05 17.95
C LEU A 162 -9.91 24.78 19.26
N SER A 163 -10.06 26.11 19.19
CA SER A 163 -10.28 26.90 20.37
C SER A 163 -11.75 26.77 20.73
N ALA A 164 -12.08 26.73 22.02
CA ALA A 164 -13.48 26.78 22.46
C ALA A 164 -14.22 27.98 21.85
N ALA A 165 -13.50 29.07 21.53
CA ALA A 165 -14.04 30.23 20.83
C ALA A 165 -14.47 29.94 19.38
N ASP A 166 -13.84 28.99 18.69
CA ASP A 166 -14.21 28.63 17.31
C ASP A 166 -15.59 27.97 17.26
N PHE A 167 -16.03 27.34 18.36
CA PHE A 167 -17.39 26.82 18.51
C PHE A 167 -18.46 27.91 18.65
N LEU A 168 -18.10 29.12 19.07
CA LEU A 168 -19.01 30.27 19.18
C LEU A 168 -19.11 31.09 17.88
N THR A 169 -18.52 30.61 16.78
CA THR A 169 -18.68 31.29 15.50
C THR A 169 -20.16 31.29 15.05
N PRO A 170 -20.67 32.41 14.49
CA PRO A 170 -22.08 32.56 14.13
C PRO A 170 -22.58 31.50 13.13
N GLN A 171 -21.68 30.93 12.32
CA GLN A 171 -22.01 29.81 11.43
C GLN A 171 -22.28 28.49 12.17
N GLN A 172 -21.57 28.24 13.28
CA GLN A 172 -21.78 27.06 14.12
C GLN A 172 -23.03 27.19 15.01
N LEU A 173 -23.36 28.42 15.43
CA LEU A 173 -24.53 28.71 16.28
C LEU A 173 -25.86 28.22 15.67
N TRP A 174 -26.02 28.26 14.35
CA TRP A 174 -27.21 27.72 13.68
C TRP A 174 -27.31 26.19 13.76
N LYS A 175 -26.19 25.49 13.92
CA LYS A 175 -26.16 24.03 14.05
C LYS A 175 -26.48 23.55 15.47
N ILE A 176 -26.33 24.41 16.49
CA ILE A 176 -26.62 24.09 17.89
C ILE A 176 -28.07 23.65 18.11
N PRO A 177 -29.11 24.38 17.65
CA PRO A 177 -30.49 23.92 17.83
C PRO A 177 -30.74 22.57 17.14
N TRP A 178 -30.14 22.34 15.96
CA TRP A 178 -30.28 21.05 15.27
C TRP A 178 -29.61 19.91 16.03
N LEU A 179 -28.41 20.13 16.56
CA LEU A 179 -27.72 19.16 17.43
C LEU A 179 -28.55 18.87 18.69
N LEU A 180 -29.14 19.90 19.30
CA LEU A 180 -30.00 19.76 20.48
C LEU A 180 -31.27 18.96 20.15
N THR A 181 -31.87 19.17 18.97
CA THR A 181 -33.03 18.38 18.53
C THR A 181 -32.67 16.92 18.26
N ILE A 182 -31.52 16.63 17.65
CA ILE A 182 -31.05 15.25 17.45
C ILE A 182 -30.78 14.58 18.79
N LEU A 183 -30.15 15.29 19.73
CA LEU A 183 -29.88 14.78 21.06
C LEU A 183 -31.17 14.50 21.83
N ALA A 184 -32.15 15.41 21.76
CA ALA A 184 -33.46 15.22 22.37
C ALA A 184 -34.21 14.04 21.75
N ALA A 185 -34.18 13.90 20.41
CA ALA A 185 -34.76 12.75 19.72
C ALA A 185 -34.09 11.43 20.12
N LEU A 186 -32.76 11.41 20.29
CA LEU A 186 -32.02 10.24 20.76
C LEU A 186 -32.39 9.86 22.20
N VAL A 187 -32.53 10.84 23.09
CA VAL A 187 -32.99 10.61 24.47
C VAL A 187 -34.42 10.09 24.48
N LEU A 188 -35.30 10.61 23.63
CA LEU A 188 -36.69 10.19 23.52
C LEU A 188 -36.81 8.77 22.94
N LEU A 189 -35.97 8.43 21.94
CA LEU A 189 -35.85 7.08 21.41
C LEU A 189 -35.33 6.11 22.48
N TYR A 190 -34.31 6.50 23.25
CA TYR A 190 -33.78 5.69 24.34
C TYR A 190 -34.82 5.45 25.43
N ALA A 191 -35.53 6.50 25.86
CA ALA A 191 -36.53 6.44 26.91
C ALA A 191 -37.82 5.71 26.48
N GLY A 192 -38.22 5.81 25.21
CA GLY A 192 -39.43 5.18 24.68
C GLY A 192 -39.22 3.75 24.19
N PHE A 193 -38.13 3.50 23.45
CA PHE A 193 -37.91 2.23 22.76
C PHE A 193 -36.96 1.30 23.52
N LEU A 194 -35.85 1.80 24.08
CA LEU A 194 -34.85 0.93 24.73
C LEU A 194 -35.24 0.51 26.15
N ARG A 195 -35.93 1.38 26.90
CA ARG A 195 -36.36 1.10 28.28
C ARG A 195 -37.07 -0.25 28.50
N PRO A 196 -38.05 -0.67 27.66
CA PRO A 196 -38.68 -1.99 27.82
C PRO A 196 -37.72 -3.16 27.57
N PHE A 197 -36.75 -3.02 26.64
CA PHE A 197 -35.74 -4.06 26.38
C PHE A 197 -34.73 -4.22 27.52
N LEU A 198 -34.39 -3.13 28.23
CA LEU A 198 -33.55 -3.21 29.43
C LEU A 198 -34.21 -4.02 30.57
N GLY A 199 -35.55 -4.09 30.60
CA GLY A 199 -36.29 -4.95 31.52
C GLY A 199 -36.09 -6.44 31.25
N VAL A 200 -36.09 -6.83 29.97
CA VAL A 200 -35.89 -8.23 29.53
C VAL A 200 -34.46 -8.68 29.82
N GLY A 201 -33.46 -7.81 29.64
CA GLY A 201 -32.06 -8.12 29.96
C GLY A 201 -31.83 -8.47 31.43
N ARG A 202 -32.56 -7.83 32.36
CA ARG A 202 -32.49 -8.16 33.80
C ARG A 202 -33.09 -9.53 34.09
N GLN A 203 -34.21 -9.89 33.47
CA GLN A 203 -34.79 -11.22 33.59
C GLN A 203 -33.87 -12.31 33.03
N LEU A 204 -33.21 -12.05 31.89
CA LEU A 204 -32.24 -12.97 31.31
C LEU A 204 -31.00 -13.13 32.20
N ALA A 205 -30.52 -12.05 32.82
CA ALA A 205 -29.43 -12.10 33.78
C ALA A 205 -29.81 -12.88 35.05
N GLU A 206 -31.04 -12.76 35.54
CA GLU A 206 -31.58 -13.56 36.66
C GLU A 206 -31.66 -15.06 36.29
N ILE A 207 -32.08 -15.37 35.06
CA ILE A 207 -32.13 -16.75 34.54
C ILE A 207 -30.72 -17.32 34.39
N LEU A 208 -29.76 -16.58 33.82
CA LEU A 208 -28.37 -17.02 33.75
C LEU A 208 -27.74 -17.19 35.14
N ARG A 209 -28.04 -16.29 36.08
CA ARG A 209 -27.51 -16.35 37.44
C ARG A 209 -28.12 -17.50 38.25
N SER A 210 -29.40 -17.79 38.06
CA SER A 210 -30.05 -18.97 38.66
C SER A 210 -29.61 -20.27 38.00
N GLN A 211 -29.31 -20.28 36.70
CA GLN A 211 -28.70 -21.43 36.02
C GLN A 211 -27.25 -21.66 36.47
N ALA A 212 -26.51 -20.60 36.79
CA ALA A 212 -25.17 -20.67 37.37
C ALA A 212 -25.17 -21.10 38.86
N GLN A 213 -26.19 -20.75 39.64
CA GLN A 213 -26.33 -21.18 41.04
C GLN A 213 -26.91 -22.58 41.21
N ASN A 214 -27.72 -23.08 40.26
CA ASN A 214 -28.34 -24.41 40.35
C ASN A 214 -27.46 -25.58 39.87
N GLY A 215 -26.17 -25.35 39.58
CA GLY A 215 -25.15 -26.41 39.61
C GLY A 215 -25.38 -27.64 38.72
N GLN A 216 -26.27 -27.60 37.72
CA GLN A 216 -26.36 -28.64 36.69
C GLN A 216 -25.48 -28.25 35.51
N THR A 217 -24.20 -28.52 35.66
CA THR A 217 -23.28 -28.77 34.55
C THR A 217 -23.68 -30.08 33.85
N PRO A 218 -24.22 -30.08 32.62
CA PRO A 218 -23.89 -31.15 31.70
C PRO A 218 -22.42 -30.95 31.35
N ALA A 219 -21.58 -31.84 31.87
CA ALA A 219 -20.20 -31.98 31.45
C ALA A 219 -20.17 -32.22 29.93
N SER A 220 -19.92 -31.17 29.17
CA SER A 220 -19.36 -31.27 27.84
C SER A 220 -18.15 -30.35 27.78
N LYS A 221 -17.01 -31.01 28.00
CA LYS A 221 -15.77 -30.81 27.25
C LYS A 221 -15.35 -29.35 27.09
N ALA A 222 -14.56 -28.92 28.05
CA ALA A 222 -13.65 -27.81 27.91
C ALA A 222 -12.76 -28.01 26.67
N GLU A 223 -12.90 -27.12 25.70
CA GLU A 223 -11.87 -26.79 24.74
C GLU A 223 -11.92 -25.26 24.59
N ALA A 224 -11.05 -24.59 25.33
CA ALA A 224 -10.61 -23.25 25.02
C ALA A 224 -9.34 -23.40 24.14
N PRO A 225 -9.09 -22.50 23.18
CA PRO A 225 -8.62 -21.19 23.60
C PRO A 225 -9.36 -20.03 22.92
N ALA A 226 -9.76 -19.08 23.78
CA ALA A 226 -10.04 -17.71 23.40
C ALA A 226 -8.71 -16.95 23.29
N VAL A 227 -8.27 -16.66 22.06
CA VAL A 227 -7.46 -15.44 21.78
C VAL A 227 -7.70 -14.84 20.37
N ALA A 228 -8.59 -15.38 19.53
CA ALA A 228 -8.81 -14.87 18.16
C ALA A 228 -10.12 -14.08 17.95
N ALA A 229 -10.91 -13.82 19.00
CA ALA A 229 -12.25 -13.25 18.86
C ALA A 229 -12.31 -11.70 18.90
N ALA A 230 -11.17 -11.00 19.04
CA ALA A 230 -11.15 -9.54 19.03
C ALA A 230 -10.99 -8.92 17.63
N ALA A 231 -10.60 -9.69 16.62
CA ALA A 231 -10.49 -9.22 15.23
C ALA A 231 -11.73 -9.53 14.35
N SER A 232 -12.62 -10.42 14.79
CA SER A 232 -13.78 -10.85 14.00
C SER A 232 -14.99 -9.90 14.08
N ASN A 233 -15.01 -8.98 15.05
CA ASN A 233 -16.14 -8.07 15.26
C ASN A 233 -16.04 -6.75 14.46
N LEU A 234 -14.95 -6.50 13.73
CA LEU A 234 -14.88 -5.37 12.79
C LEU A 234 -15.34 -5.74 11.37
N ALA A 235 -15.28 -7.02 10.98
CA ALA A 235 -15.75 -7.49 9.67
C ALA A 235 -17.26 -7.81 9.63
N ALA A 236 -17.89 -8.01 10.80
CA ALA A 236 -19.32 -8.32 10.91
C ALA A 236 -20.23 -7.07 10.88
N ALA A 237 -19.68 -5.85 10.86
CA ALA A 237 -20.46 -4.61 10.87
C ALA A 237 -20.92 -4.14 9.48
N HIS A 238 -20.49 -4.79 8.38
CA HIS A 238 -20.88 -4.43 7.01
C HIS A 238 -21.63 -5.52 6.21
N THR A 239 -22.06 -6.62 6.84
CA THR A 239 -22.80 -7.69 6.14
C THR A 239 -24.13 -8.08 6.79
N ASN A 240 -24.72 -7.21 7.63
CA ASN A 240 -26.10 -7.40 8.12
C ASN A 240 -27.09 -6.58 7.29
N GLY A 241 -27.30 -7.05 6.07
CA GLY A 241 -28.26 -6.49 5.13
C GLY A 241 -28.29 -7.26 3.81
N ALA A 242 -28.23 -8.60 3.86
CA ALA A 242 -28.44 -9.42 2.67
C ALA A 242 -29.93 -9.79 2.58
N PRO A 243 -30.74 -9.10 1.75
CA PRO A 243 -32.03 -9.64 1.33
C PRO A 243 -31.79 -10.95 0.57
N LYS A 244 -32.23 -12.07 1.14
CA LYS A 244 -32.38 -13.33 0.41
C LYS A 244 -33.31 -13.07 -0.78
N GLY A 245 -32.76 -13.07 -2.01
CA GLY A 245 -33.58 -13.25 -3.21
C GLY A 245 -33.32 -12.36 -4.42
N ILE A 246 -32.29 -11.51 -4.44
CA ILE A 246 -31.95 -10.75 -5.66
C ILE A 246 -30.52 -11.11 -6.10
N ALA A 247 -30.44 -11.90 -7.17
CA ALA A 247 -29.31 -12.13 -8.06
C ALA A 247 -27.91 -12.33 -7.41
N ASP A 248 -27.64 -13.54 -6.91
CA ASP A 248 -26.28 -13.99 -6.57
C ASP A 248 -25.33 -14.03 -7.79
N GLU A 249 -25.82 -13.84 -9.01
CA GLU A 249 -25.02 -13.87 -10.25
C GLU A 249 -24.26 -12.57 -10.56
N GLU A 250 -24.57 -11.45 -9.90
CA GLU A 250 -23.89 -10.16 -10.17
C GLU A 250 -22.64 -9.92 -9.32
N ARG A 251 -22.37 -10.76 -8.32
CA ARG A 251 -21.18 -10.59 -7.47
C ARG A 251 -19.92 -11.07 -8.20
N PRO A 252 -18.83 -10.28 -8.22
CA PRO A 252 -17.54 -10.72 -8.74
C PRO A 252 -17.12 -12.03 -8.07
N PHE A 253 -16.55 -12.94 -8.86
CA PHE A 253 -16.05 -14.25 -8.39
C PHE A 253 -17.13 -15.23 -7.88
N SER A 254 -18.41 -14.99 -8.17
CA SER A 254 -19.52 -15.90 -7.82
C SER A 254 -19.38 -17.32 -8.40
N PHE A 255 -18.58 -17.49 -9.46
CA PHE A 255 -18.28 -18.80 -10.06
C PHE A 255 -17.28 -19.65 -9.25
N ILE A 256 -16.64 -19.09 -8.22
CA ILE A 256 -15.64 -19.81 -7.40
C ILE A 256 -16.36 -20.66 -6.35
N ARG A 257 -16.15 -21.98 -6.43
CA ARG A 257 -16.70 -22.99 -5.52
C ARG A 257 -15.58 -23.67 -4.72
N GLU A 258 -15.93 -24.45 -3.70
CA GLU A 258 -14.94 -25.20 -2.91
C GLU A 258 -14.08 -26.12 -3.78
N GLU A 259 -14.65 -26.72 -4.83
CA GLU A 259 -13.94 -27.57 -5.81
C GLU A 259 -12.86 -26.83 -6.61
N HIS A 260 -12.94 -25.50 -6.69
CA HIS A 260 -12.00 -24.65 -7.40
C HIS A 260 -10.82 -24.19 -6.54
N LEU A 261 -10.86 -24.40 -5.21
CA LEU A 261 -9.85 -23.90 -4.28
C LEU A 261 -8.42 -24.36 -4.57
N PRO A 262 -8.14 -25.65 -4.87
CA PRO A 262 -6.78 -26.08 -5.16
C PRO A 262 -6.23 -25.44 -6.45
N LYS A 263 -7.07 -25.30 -7.48
CA LYS A 263 -6.72 -24.65 -8.75
C LYS A 263 -6.47 -23.15 -8.55
N LEU A 264 -7.31 -22.49 -7.76
CA LEU A 264 -7.17 -21.09 -7.40
C LEU A 264 -5.87 -20.86 -6.63
N ALA A 265 -5.56 -21.72 -5.64
CA ALA A 265 -4.33 -21.65 -4.87
C ALA A 265 -3.09 -21.79 -5.77
N TYR A 266 -3.15 -22.68 -6.77
CA TYR A 266 -2.08 -22.82 -7.76
C TYR A 266 -1.91 -21.57 -8.63
N LEU A 267 -3.01 -21.01 -9.18
CA LEU A 267 -2.97 -19.78 -9.98
C LEU A 267 -2.37 -18.61 -9.21
N MET A 268 -2.73 -18.52 -7.94
CA MET A 268 -2.39 -17.39 -7.10
C MET A 268 -0.97 -17.42 -6.55
N ARG A 269 -0.26 -18.56 -6.62
CA ARG A 269 1.18 -18.60 -6.34
C ARG A 269 2.00 -17.65 -7.22
N ARG A 270 1.48 -17.29 -8.40
CA ARG A 270 2.09 -16.33 -9.33
C ARG A 270 1.46 -14.93 -9.25
N GLY A 271 0.38 -14.77 -8.49
CA GLY A 271 -0.32 -13.50 -8.33
C GLY A 271 0.36 -12.58 -7.31
N THR A 272 0.01 -11.31 -7.34
CA THR A 272 0.40 -10.36 -6.29
C THR A 272 -0.46 -10.60 -5.03
N PRO A 273 0.07 -10.30 -3.82
CA PRO A 273 -0.72 -10.41 -2.59
C PRO A 273 -1.94 -9.48 -2.58
N GLU A 274 -1.91 -8.39 -3.34
CA GLU A 274 -3.04 -7.48 -3.57
C GLU A 274 -4.20 -8.17 -4.32
N HIS A 275 -3.91 -8.86 -5.43
CA HIS A 275 -4.94 -9.64 -6.13
C HIS A 275 -5.53 -10.72 -5.24
N LEU A 276 -4.73 -11.29 -4.34
CA LEU A 276 -5.21 -12.28 -3.38
C LEU A 276 -6.19 -11.67 -2.37
N ALA A 277 -5.86 -10.51 -1.82
CA ALA A 277 -6.71 -9.77 -0.89
C ALA A 277 -8.03 -9.38 -1.55
N MET A 278 -7.99 -8.91 -2.80
CA MET A 278 -9.17 -8.59 -3.61
C MET A 278 -10.08 -9.81 -3.76
N VAL A 279 -9.54 -10.97 -4.15
CA VAL A 279 -10.31 -12.22 -4.29
C VAL A 279 -10.92 -12.63 -2.94
N ILE A 280 -10.13 -12.61 -1.86
CA ILE A 280 -10.59 -12.99 -0.51
C ILE A 280 -11.72 -12.09 -0.02
N HIS A 281 -11.67 -10.79 -0.32
CA HIS A 281 -12.70 -9.82 0.08
C HIS A 281 -14.09 -10.16 -0.49
N TYR A 282 -14.15 -10.67 -1.73
CA TYR A 282 -15.41 -11.01 -2.40
C TYR A 282 -15.83 -12.48 -2.21
N LEU A 283 -14.96 -13.34 -1.67
CA LEU A 283 -15.28 -14.73 -1.43
C LEU A 283 -16.18 -14.90 -0.20
N PRO A 284 -17.10 -15.89 -0.20
CA PRO A 284 -17.83 -16.26 1.00
C PRO A 284 -16.87 -16.60 2.16
N PRO A 285 -17.18 -16.23 3.42
CA PRO A 285 -16.24 -16.36 4.55
C PRO A 285 -15.69 -17.78 4.77
N HIS A 286 -16.50 -18.80 4.50
CA HIS A 286 -16.10 -20.21 4.62
C HIS A 286 -15.13 -20.66 3.52
N ILE A 287 -15.25 -20.09 2.30
CA ILE A 287 -14.34 -20.36 1.18
C ILE A 287 -13.05 -19.56 1.38
N ALA A 288 -13.15 -18.30 1.79
CA ALA A 288 -12.03 -17.40 2.04
C ALA A 288 -11.06 -17.95 3.11
N SER A 289 -11.60 -18.50 4.21
CA SER A 289 -10.79 -19.09 5.29
C SER A 289 -10.00 -20.31 4.82
N ARG A 290 -10.66 -21.28 4.17
CA ARG A 290 -9.98 -22.46 3.59
C ARG A 290 -8.96 -22.07 2.52
N PHE A 291 -9.30 -21.08 1.70
CA PHE A 291 -8.38 -20.56 0.70
C PHE A 291 -7.12 -19.96 1.33
N LEU A 292 -7.28 -19.12 2.37
CA LEU A 292 -6.16 -18.58 3.14
C LEU A 292 -5.32 -19.69 3.79
N GLU A 293 -5.94 -20.71 4.37
CA GLU A 293 -5.23 -21.84 4.98
C GLU A 293 -4.31 -22.59 3.99
N SER A 294 -4.69 -22.64 2.71
CA SER A 294 -3.88 -23.25 1.65
C SER A 294 -2.65 -22.42 1.23
N GLN A 295 -2.54 -21.16 1.68
CA GLN A 295 -1.43 -20.26 1.38
C GLN A 295 -0.30 -20.39 2.41
N SER A 296 0.92 -20.06 2.02
CA SER A 296 2.07 -20.02 2.94
C SER A 296 2.00 -18.85 3.92
N ASP A 297 2.59 -19.01 5.10
CA ASP A 297 2.56 -18.02 6.21
C ASP A 297 2.99 -16.62 5.77
N GLY A 298 4.04 -16.53 4.95
CA GLY A 298 4.54 -15.26 4.44
C GLY A 298 3.60 -14.57 3.44
N VAL A 299 2.74 -15.34 2.75
CA VAL A 299 1.69 -14.76 1.89
C VAL A 299 0.50 -14.36 2.74
N ARG A 300 0.06 -15.22 3.68
CA ARG A 300 -1.06 -14.93 4.60
C ARG A 300 -0.86 -13.61 5.36
N THR A 301 0.34 -13.39 5.89
CA THR A 301 0.68 -12.17 6.63
C THR A 301 0.57 -10.92 5.75
N ARG A 302 1.06 -10.99 4.52
CA ARG A 302 0.99 -9.86 3.57
C ARG A 302 -0.45 -9.57 3.15
N VAL A 303 -1.23 -10.61 2.90
CA VAL A 303 -2.63 -10.48 2.53
C VAL A 303 -3.44 -9.89 3.68
N ALA A 304 -3.18 -10.30 4.92
CA ALA A 304 -3.79 -9.69 6.10
C ALA A 304 -3.47 -8.19 6.21
N HIS A 305 -2.25 -7.78 5.86
CA HIS A 305 -1.90 -6.35 5.80
C HIS A 305 -2.72 -5.60 4.74
N TYR A 306 -2.88 -6.16 3.53
CA TYR A 306 -3.71 -5.53 2.48
C TYR A 306 -5.20 -5.51 2.81
N LEU A 307 -5.71 -6.51 3.54
CA LEU A 307 -7.11 -6.51 3.99
C LEU A 307 -7.37 -5.54 5.15
N ALA A 308 -6.33 -5.20 5.92
CA ALA A 308 -6.43 -4.23 7.00
C ALA A 308 -6.36 -2.78 6.49
N ASP A 309 -5.70 -2.55 5.35
CA ASP A 309 -5.66 -1.25 4.70
C ASP A 309 -6.97 -0.99 3.95
N VAL A 310 -7.58 0.17 4.18
CA VAL A 310 -8.85 0.53 3.55
C VAL A 310 -8.53 1.24 2.24
N THR A 311 -8.26 0.44 1.20
CA THR A 311 -8.04 0.96 -0.15
C THR A 311 -9.32 0.89 -0.98
N GLU A 312 -9.67 1.96 -1.67
CA GLU A 312 -10.73 1.94 -2.68
C GLU A 312 -10.29 1.06 -3.85
N LEU A 313 -10.97 -0.07 -4.06
CA LEU A 313 -10.69 -0.97 -5.18
C LEU A 313 -11.41 -0.46 -6.43
N GLU A 314 -10.65 -0.19 -7.50
CA GLU A 314 -11.22 0.17 -8.79
C GLU A 314 -12.00 -1.01 -9.39
N GLU A 315 -13.25 -0.77 -9.80
CA GLU A 315 -14.11 -1.80 -10.39
C GLU A 315 -13.48 -2.45 -11.64
N ALA A 316 -12.76 -1.66 -12.44
CA ALA A 316 -12.07 -2.15 -13.63
C ALA A 316 -11.00 -3.21 -13.29
N ALA A 317 -10.24 -2.99 -12.21
CA ALA A 317 -9.23 -3.94 -11.73
C ALA A 317 -9.87 -5.24 -11.25
N VAL A 318 -10.98 -5.15 -10.50
CA VAL A 318 -11.73 -6.32 -10.02
C VAL A 318 -12.21 -7.17 -11.19
N ARG A 319 -12.81 -6.55 -12.22
CA ARG A 319 -13.28 -7.24 -13.43
C ARG A 319 -12.15 -7.87 -14.24
N GLU A 320 -10.97 -7.23 -14.29
CA GLU A 320 -9.80 -7.78 -14.97
C GLU A 320 -9.30 -9.05 -14.26
N VAL A 321 -9.13 -8.99 -12.94
CA VAL A 321 -8.72 -10.15 -12.13
C VAL A 321 -9.76 -11.27 -12.25
N GLU A 322 -11.05 -10.95 -12.18
CA GLU A 322 -12.13 -11.91 -12.35
C GLU A 322 -12.06 -12.63 -13.70
N LYS A 323 -11.96 -11.88 -14.80
CA LYS A 323 -11.87 -12.45 -16.16
C LYS A 323 -10.62 -13.31 -16.32
N TRP A 324 -9.50 -12.89 -15.74
CA TRP A 324 -8.24 -13.62 -15.76
C TRP A 324 -8.35 -14.97 -15.03
N ILE A 325 -8.96 -14.99 -13.83
CA ILE A 325 -9.20 -16.23 -13.06
C ILE A 325 -10.16 -17.13 -13.84
N LYS A 326 -11.31 -16.59 -14.27
CA LYS A 326 -12.34 -17.35 -14.98
C LYS A 326 -11.78 -18.04 -16.22
N THR A 327 -10.93 -17.35 -16.98
CA THR A 327 -10.31 -17.93 -18.16
C THR A 327 -9.36 -19.07 -17.79
N ARG A 328 -8.57 -18.96 -16.73
CA ARG A 328 -7.51 -19.93 -16.42
C ARG A 328 -7.94 -21.11 -15.57
N ILE A 329 -8.98 -20.95 -14.76
CA ILE A 329 -9.39 -21.95 -13.77
C ILE A 329 -9.91 -23.24 -14.43
N ASP A 330 -10.52 -23.11 -15.60
CA ASP A 330 -11.05 -24.24 -16.36
C ASP A 330 -9.96 -25.02 -17.12
N PHE A 331 -8.88 -24.35 -17.54
CA PHE A 331 -7.77 -24.98 -18.27
C PHE A 331 -6.72 -25.64 -17.38
N LEU A 332 -6.83 -25.50 -16.06
CA LEU A 332 -5.98 -26.21 -15.12
C LEU A 332 -6.49 -27.65 -14.95
N VAL A 333 -5.90 -28.55 -15.74
CA VAL A 333 -6.02 -30.00 -15.61
C VAL A 333 -4.72 -30.51 -15.00
N GLY A 334 -4.77 -30.95 -13.74
CA GLY A 334 -3.62 -31.52 -13.02
C GLY A 334 -3.25 -30.73 -11.77
N GLY A 335 -3.41 -31.40 -10.63
CA GLY A 335 -2.84 -31.08 -9.33
C GLY A 335 -2.19 -32.35 -8.80
#